data_AF-A0A4Q8QUF7-F1
#
_entry.id   AF-A0A4Q8QUF7-F1
#
_cell.length_a   1.000
_cell.length_b   1.000
_cell.length_c   1.000
_cell.angle_alpha   90.00
_cell.angle_beta   90.00
_cell.angle_gamma   90.00
#
_symmetry.space_group_name_H-M   'P 1'
#
loop_
_entity.id
_entity.type
_entity.pdbx_description
1 polymer ?
#
loop_
_entity_poly.entity_id
_entity_poly.type
_entity_poly.pdbx_seq_one_letter_code
_entity_poly.pdbx_strand_id
1 'polypeptide(L)'
;MAEPLRPLLEALSAEPGTKNFSGEIRSAEDLLSSEALAKLEARHAGIFAIVLVDEKIDVSVFQYLKSDSIANDTGPNVFALYEGAPKSRVVRDVKIDGLGAIRTESPVVAFARSLFPNNQIIFPGVVIAERLTGKEAVFVPLNSGVQSDVTDRLRKLWGLISDSWKARTKDKAFTQALGELLALRGIPYSRSEGISVREHLTILLRALWDIRRDLLALIPVVGKAFGKKAKE
;
A
#
# COMPACT_ATOMS: atom_id res chain seq x y z
N MET A 1 9.20 -11.55 4.32
CA MET A 1 7.98 -12.17 4.91
C MET A 1 6.90 -11.11 4.92
N ALA A 2 5.68 -11.43 4.48
CA ALA A 2 4.57 -10.48 4.48
C ALA A 2 3.77 -10.61 5.79
N GLU A 3 3.47 -9.50 6.45
CA GLU A 3 2.70 -9.47 7.69
C GLU A 3 1.38 -8.71 7.50
N PRO A 4 0.27 -9.14 8.11
CA PRO A 4 -0.98 -8.39 8.03
C PRO A 4 -0.83 -6.98 8.62
N LEU A 5 -1.30 -5.97 7.88
CA LEU A 5 -1.18 -4.55 8.27
C LEU A 5 -1.99 -4.23 9.52
N ARG A 6 -3.17 -4.84 9.68
CA ARG A 6 -4.06 -4.56 10.81
C ARG A 6 -3.39 -4.81 12.17
N PRO A 7 -2.86 -6.01 12.50
CA PRO A 7 -2.10 -6.23 13.74
C PRO A 7 -0.96 -5.25 13.97
N LEU A 8 -0.30 -4.79 12.90
CA LEU A 8 0.74 -3.77 12.99
C LEU A 8 0.16 -2.42 13.46
N LEU A 9 -0.95 -1.98 12.87
CA LEU A 9 -1.64 -0.77 13.28
C LEU A 9 -2.21 -0.88 14.71
N GLU A 10 -2.77 -2.03 15.08
CA GLU A 10 -3.24 -2.32 16.44
C GLU A 10 -2.11 -2.13 17.47
N ALA A 11 -0.93 -2.67 17.16
CA ALA A 11 0.24 -2.54 18.02
C ALA A 11 0.78 -1.10 18.13
N LEU A 12 0.59 -0.27 17.10
CA LEU A 12 0.98 1.14 17.12
C LEU A 12 -0.01 2.01 17.91
N SER A 13 -1.28 1.62 17.92
CA SER A 13 -2.35 2.32 18.66
C SER A 13 -2.40 1.93 20.14
N ALA A 14 -1.78 0.82 20.54
CA ALA A 14 -1.76 0.41 21.95
C ALA A 14 -0.98 1.42 22.83
N GLU A 15 -1.61 1.94 23.88
CA GLU A 15 -0.93 2.75 24.89
C GLU A 15 0.00 1.88 25.77
N PRO A 16 1.20 2.38 26.14
CA PRO A 16 2.07 1.66 27.07
C PRO A 16 1.40 1.48 28.43
N GLY A 17 1.23 0.24 28.89
CA GLY A 17 0.67 -0.08 30.21
C GLY A 17 -0.81 -0.43 30.21
N THR A 18 -1.56 -0.10 29.17
CA THR A 18 -2.90 -0.67 28.95
C THR A 18 -2.75 -1.99 28.21
N LYS A 19 -2.81 -3.11 28.94
CA LYS A 19 -3.32 -4.34 28.32
C LYS A 19 -4.77 -4.06 27.98
N ASN A 20 -5.08 -3.85 26.71
CA ASN A 20 -6.45 -3.83 26.20
C ASN A 20 -7.06 -5.22 26.43
N PHE A 21 -7.47 -5.50 27.67
CA PHE A 21 -8.11 -6.75 28.08
C PHE A 21 -9.51 -6.91 27.47
N SER A 22 -10.05 -5.88 26.80
CA SER A 22 -11.24 -5.96 25.94
C SER A 22 -10.95 -6.23 24.45
N GLY A 23 -9.68 -6.20 24.04
CA GLY A 23 -9.09 -6.94 22.91
C GLY A 23 -9.60 -6.75 21.47
N GLU A 24 -10.65 -5.99 21.20
CA GLU A 24 -11.13 -5.79 19.82
C GLU A 24 -11.21 -4.31 19.50
N ILE A 25 -10.40 -3.86 18.52
CA ILE A 25 -10.72 -2.63 17.82
C ILE A 25 -12.05 -2.85 17.10
N ARG A 26 -13.06 -2.05 17.50
CA ARG A 26 -14.46 -2.26 17.12
C ARG A 26 -14.80 -1.68 15.75
N SER A 27 -13.94 -0.81 15.20
CA SER A 27 -14.18 -0.11 13.94
C SER A 27 -12.88 0.07 13.14
N ALA A 28 -12.98 0.09 11.81
CA ALA A 28 -11.84 0.36 10.94
C ALA A 28 -11.32 1.80 11.12
N GLU A 29 -12.20 2.70 11.55
CA GLU A 29 -11.93 4.10 11.83
C GLU A 29 -10.97 4.28 13.03
N ASP A 30 -11.12 3.49 14.10
CA ASP A 30 -10.24 3.54 15.28
C ASP A 30 -8.82 3.04 14.95
N LEU A 31 -8.74 2.01 14.11
CA LEU A 31 -7.49 1.45 13.57
C LEU A 31 -6.70 2.44 12.73
N LEU A 32 -7.42 3.36 12.07
CA LEU A 32 -6.89 4.33 11.13
C LEU A 32 -7.03 5.75 11.63
N SER A 33 -7.13 5.89 12.96
CA SER A 33 -6.93 7.16 13.62
C SER A 33 -5.66 7.81 13.10
N SER A 34 -5.68 9.14 12.95
CA SER A 34 -4.52 9.91 12.47
C SER A 34 -3.25 9.59 13.26
N GLU A 35 -3.39 9.16 14.51
CA GLU A 35 -2.26 8.81 15.38
C GLU A 35 -1.57 7.50 14.96
N ALA A 36 -2.31 6.44 14.63
CA ALA A 36 -1.73 5.17 14.22
C ALA A 36 -0.93 5.30 12.92
N LEU A 37 -1.50 6.02 11.95
CA LEU A 37 -0.84 6.31 10.68
C LEU A 37 0.36 7.24 10.87
N ALA A 38 0.24 8.28 11.70
CA ALA A 38 1.38 9.15 12.00
C ALA A 38 2.51 8.39 12.72
N LYS A 39 2.20 7.46 13.63
CA LYS A 39 3.19 6.58 14.27
C LYS A 39 3.85 5.63 13.26
N LEU A 40 3.08 5.10 12.30
CA LEU A 40 3.63 4.27 11.22
C LEU A 40 4.59 5.08 10.35
N GLU A 41 4.20 6.28 9.93
CA GLU A 41 5.04 7.22 9.16
C GLU A 41 6.29 7.67 9.94
N ALA A 42 6.16 7.92 11.24
CA ALA A 42 7.28 8.30 12.08
C ALA A 42 8.31 7.17 12.23
N ARG A 43 7.85 5.91 12.23
CA ARG A 43 8.73 4.72 12.27
C ARG A 43 9.31 4.37 10.91
N HIS A 44 8.56 4.60 9.83
CA HIS A 44 8.99 4.37 8.45
C HIS A 44 9.30 5.68 7.76
N ALA A 45 10.55 6.12 7.87
CA ALA A 45 11.06 7.30 7.16
C ALA A 45 11.34 6.99 5.68
N GLY A 46 10.32 6.54 4.94
CA GLY A 46 10.42 6.10 3.55
C GLY A 46 9.14 6.31 2.76
N ILE A 47 9.07 5.65 1.60
CA ILE A 47 7.95 5.68 0.67
C ILE A 47 6.96 4.56 0.97
N PHE A 48 5.68 4.82 0.77
CA PHE A 48 4.62 3.83 0.81
C PHE A 48 4.20 3.46 -0.61
N ALA A 49 4.08 2.17 -0.87
CA ALA A 49 3.61 1.65 -2.15
C ALA A 49 2.46 0.67 -1.90
N ILE A 50 1.38 0.77 -2.66
CA ILE A 50 0.25 -0.16 -2.63
C ILE A 50 0.16 -0.80 -4.01
N VAL A 51 0.42 -2.11 -4.06
CA VAL A 51 0.35 -2.90 -5.29
C VAL A 51 -1.11 -3.36 -5.48
N LEU A 52 -1.67 -2.96 -6.61
CA LEU A 52 -3.07 -3.12 -6.98
C LEU A 52 -3.15 -4.25 -7.99
N VAL A 53 -3.52 -5.43 -7.49
CA VAL A 53 -3.55 -6.68 -8.26
C VAL A 53 -4.77 -7.50 -7.87
N ASP A 54 -5.30 -8.24 -8.83
CA ASP A 54 -6.23 -9.33 -8.58
C ASP A 54 -5.47 -10.66 -8.60
N GLU A 55 -5.49 -11.42 -7.50
CA GLU A 55 -4.76 -12.70 -7.38
C GLU A 55 -5.11 -13.70 -8.50
N LYS A 56 -6.34 -13.67 -9.02
CA LYS A 56 -6.81 -14.61 -10.05
C LYS A 56 -6.44 -14.17 -11.46
N ILE A 57 -6.35 -12.86 -11.71
CA ILE A 57 -6.09 -12.30 -13.04
C ILE A 57 -4.58 -12.03 -13.21
N ASP A 58 -3.95 -11.44 -12.19
CA ASP A 58 -2.57 -10.94 -12.22
C ASP A 58 -1.59 -11.94 -11.60
N VAL A 59 -1.72 -13.22 -11.97
CA VAL A 59 -0.98 -14.34 -11.36
C VAL A 59 0.53 -14.08 -11.35
N SER A 60 1.10 -13.58 -12.45
CA SER A 60 2.52 -13.25 -12.56
C SER A 60 2.98 -12.20 -11.53
N VAL A 61 2.18 -11.16 -11.31
CA VAL A 61 2.49 -10.11 -10.32
C VAL A 61 2.37 -10.67 -8.92
N PHE A 62 1.32 -11.42 -8.66
CA PHE A 62 1.09 -12.01 -7.34
C PHE A 62 2.15 -13.06 -6.96
N GLN A 63 2.64 -13.83 -7.92
CA GLN A 63 3.79 -14.73 -7.73
C GLN A 63 5.06 -13.97 -7.38
N TYR A 64 5.33 -12.82 -8.03
CA TYR A 64 6.43 -11.95 -7.66
C TYR A 64 6.29 -11.43 -6.22
N LEU A 65 5.08 -10.99 -5.82
CA LEU A 65 4.81 -10.51 -4.45
C LEU A 65 5.03 -11.58 -3.38
N LYS A 66 4.78 -12.85 -3.72
CA LYS A 66 5.02 -14.01 -2.84
C LYS A 66 6.46 -14.52 -2.87
N SER A 67 7.29 -14.05 -3.80
CA SER A 67 8.68 -14.49 -3.92
C SER A 67 9.56 -13.86 -2.83
N ASP A 68 10.65 -14.53 -2.47
CA ASP A 68 11.64 -13.97 -1.54
C ASP A 68 12.43 -12.79 -2.15
N SER A 69 12.30 -12.55 -3.46
CA SER A 69 13.02 -11.48 -4.16
C SER A 69 12.50 -10.09 -3.82
N ILE A 70 11.21 -9.96 -3.48
CA ILE A 70 10.59 -8.65 -3.32
C ILE A 70 11.19 -7.83 -2.17
N ALA A 71 11.60 -8.49 -1.08
CA ALA A 71 12.23 -7.81 0.05
C ALA A 71 13.61 -7.23 -0.32
N ASN A 72 14.32 -7.89 -1.24
CA ASN A 72 15.60 -7.39 -1.75
C ASN A 72 15.39 -6.29 -2.79
N ASP A 73 14.38 -6.43 -3.65
CA ASP A 73 14.13 -5.51 -4.77
C ASP A 73 13.55 -4.16 -4.31
N THR A 74 12.64 -4.16 -3.32
CA THR A 74 12.02 -2.94 -2.77
C THR A 74 13.02 -2.08 -1.97
N GLY A 75 13.96 -2.73 -1.30
CA GLY A 75 14.93 -2.07 -0.42
C GLY A 75 14.32 -1.53 0.88
N PRO A 76 15.14 -0.96 1.77
CA PRO A 76 14.70 -0.56 3.12
C PRO A 76 13.81 0.68 3.15
N ASN A 77 13.78 1.47 2.06
CA ASN A 77 13.07 2.75 2.02
C ASN A 77 11.64 2.62 1.48
N VAL A 78 11.21 1.43 1.06
CA VAL A 78 9.87 1.23 0.48
C VAL A 78 9.08 0.28 1.37
N PHE A 79 7.95 0.78 1.88
CA PHE A 79 6.97 0.00 2.60
C PHE A 79 5.87 -0.39 1.62
N ALA A 80 5.97 -1.59 1.07
CA ALA A 80 5.04 -2.08 0.05
C ALA A 80 3.89 -2.86 0.70
N LEU A 81 2.67 -2.60 0.24
CA LEU A 81 1.42 -3.19 0.66
C LEU A 81 0.75 -3.88 -0.53
N TYR A 82 0.02 -4.96 -0.30
CA TYR A 82 -0.85 -5.56 -1.31
C TYR A 82 -2.04 -6.26 -0.65
N GLU A 83 -3.12 -6.48 -1.39
CA GLU A 83 -4.27 -7.21 -0.86
C GLU A 83 -3.93 -8.70 -0.63
N GLY A 84 -4.13 -9.17 0.60
CA GLY A 84 -3.99 -10.58 0.94
C GLY A 84 -5.22 -11.39 0.55
N ALA A 85 -5.01 -12.68 0.26
CA ALA A 85 -6.11 -13.62 0.08
C ALA A 85 -7.00 -13.66 1.34
N PRO A 86 -8.33 -13.83 1.19
CA PRO A 86 -9.25 -13.84 2.32
C PRO A 86 -8.90 -14.96 3.32
N LYS A 87 -8.93 -14.63 4.62
CA LYS A 87 -8.73 -15.61 5.70
C LYS A 87 -9.89 -16.60 5.82
N SER A 88 -11.05 -16.32 5.19
CA SER A 88 -12.25 -17.15 5.22
C SER A 88 -12.93 -17.17 3.85
N ARG A 89 -13.51 -18.32 3.44
CA ARG A 89 -14.20 -18.50 2.14
C ARG A 89 -15.56 -17.79 2.05
N VAL A 90 -16.03 -17.16 3.13
CA VAL A 90 -17.35 -16.51 3.15
C VAL A 90 -17.25 -15.13 2.50
N VAL A 91 -17.70 -15.03 1.25
CA VAL A 91 -17.90 -13.75 0.57
C VAL A 91 -19.20 -13.14 1.09
N ARG A 92 -19.12 -11.98 1.75
CA ARG A 92 -20.29 -11.18 2.11
C ARG A 92 -20.44 -10.05 1.10
N ASP A 93 -21.67 -9.78 0.67
CA ASP A 93 -21.98 -8.61 -0.13
C ASP A 93 -21.87 -7.37 0.76
N VAL A 94 -20.88 -6.51 0.48
CA VAL A 94 -20.69 -5.26 1.22
C VAL A 94 -20.95 -4.09 0.28
N LYS A 95 -21.90 -3.23 0.64
CA LYS A 95 -22.04 -1.89 0.08
C LYS A 95 -21.26 -0.94 0.98
N ILE A 96 -20.38 -0.15 0.39
CA ILE A 96 -19.54 0.79 1.12
C ILE A 96 -19.81 2.17 0.58
N ASP A 97 -20.27 3.08 1.44
CA ASP A 97 -20.45 4.46 1.05
C ASP A 97 -19.06 5.08 0.73
N GLY A 98 -18.93 5.74 -0.43
CA GLY A 98 -17.68 6.35 -0.88
C GLY A 98 -16.84 5.52 -1.87
N LEU A 99 -17.05 4.20 -1.95
CA LEU A 99 -16.58 3.37 -3.05
C LEU A 99 -17.82 2.76 -3.70
N GLY A 100 -18.16 3.18 -4.93
CA GLY A 100 -19.36 2.68 -5.64
C GLY A 100 -19.52 1.16 -5.53
N ALA A 101 -20.75 0.65 -5.62
CA ALA A 101 -21.10 -0.74 -5.27
C ALA A 101 -20.04 -1.78 -5.69
N ILE A 102 -19.27 -2.27 -4.71
CA ILE A 102 -18.17 -3.25 -4.82
C ILE A 102 -18.74 -4.66 -5.04
N ARG A 103 -19.72 -4.80 -5.94
CA ARG A 103 -20.40 -6.08 -6.20
C ARG A 103 -19.59 -6.99 -7.11
N THR A 104 -18.67 -6.43 -7.91
CA THR A 104 -17.89 -7.17 -8.91
C THR A 104 -16.44 -6.72 -9.03
N GLU A 105 -16.04 -5.63 -8.36
CA GLU A 105 -14.70 -5.04 -8.46
C GLU A 105 -13.92 -5.30 -7.17
N SER A 106 -12.60 -5.52 -7.24
CA SER A 106 -11.77 -5.64 -6.03
C SER A 106 -11.70 -4.29 -5.29
N PRO A 107 -11.73 -4.27 -3.93
CA PRO A 107 -11.59 -3.04 -3.16
C PRO A 107 -10.34 -2.22 -3.52
N VAL A 108 -9.21 -2.86 -3.84
CA VAL A 108 -7.98 -2.13 -4.22
C VAL A 108 -8.12 -1.43 -5.57
N VAL A 109 -8.92 -2.00 -6.48
CA VAL A 109 -9.21 -1.39 -7.78
C VAL A 109 -10.09 -0.16 -7.60
N ALA A 110 -11.16 -0.28 -6.79
CA ALA A 110 -12.03 0.82 -6.45
C ALA A 110 -11.26 1.97 -5.75
N PHE A 111 -10.38 1.62 -4.81
CA PHE A 111 -9.45 2.56 -4.16
C PHE A 111 -8.63 3.36 -5.17
N ALA A 112 -8.00 2.69 -6.13
CA ALA A 112 -7.18 3.37 -7.13
C ALA A 112 -8.02 4.31 -8.01
N ARG A 113 -9.18 3.87 -8.51
CA ARG A 113 -10.07 4.74 -9.29
C ARG A 113 -10.50 5.97 -8.51
N SER A 114 -10.76 5.81 -7.21
CA SER A 114 -11.16 6.91 -6.35
C SER A 114 -10.05 7.94 -6.08
N LEU A 115 -8.77 7.51 -6.09
CA LEU A 115 -7.61 8.40 -5.98
C LEU A 115 -7.24 9.11 -7.29
N PHE A 116 -7.70 8.60 -8.43
CA PHE A 116 -7.37 9.11 -9.75
C PHE A 116 -8.64 9.21 -10.64
N PRO A 117 -9.66 9.98 -10.23
CA PRO A 117 -10.99 9.97 -10.87
C PRO A 117 -10.97 10.45 -12.32
N ASN A 118 -10.01 11.30 -12.68
CA ASN A 118 -9.88 11.89 -14.02
C ASN A 118 -8.93 11.10 -14.95
N ASN A 119 -8.38 9.98 -14.48
CA ASN A 119 -7.44 9.17 -15.24
C ASN A 119 -8.01 7.78 -15.53
N GLN A 120 -7.79 7.28 -16.74
CA GLN A 120 -8.07 5.89 -17.06
C GLN A 120 -6.96 5.00 -16.46
N ILE A 121 -7.26 4.38 -15.32
CA ILE A 121 -6.34 3.49 -14.62
C ILE A 121 -6.34 2.09 -15.26
N ILE A 122 -5.17 1.63 -15.69
CA ILE A 122 -4.95 0.30 -16.28
C ILE A 122 -4.31 -0.60 -15.22
N PHE A 123 -5.00 -1.68 -14.86
CA PHE A 123 -4.53 -2.65 -13.87
C PHE A 123 -3.80 -3.81 -14.55
N PRO A 124 -2.86 -4.48 -13.85
CA PRO A 124 -2.39 -4.21 -12.48
C PRO A 124 -1.50 -2.97 -12.40
N GLY A 125 -1.30 -2.42 -11.19
CA GLY A 125 -0.51 -1.20 -11.00
C GLY A 125 0.01 -0.99 -9.58
N VAL A 126 0.75 0.10 -9.36
CA VAL A 126 1.26 0.50 -8.05
C VAL A 126 0.88 1.95 -7.77
N VAL A 127 0.24 2.19 -6.62
CA VAL A 127 0.05 3.55 -6.07
C VAL A 127 1.21 3.83 -5.13
N ILE A 128 1.89 4.96 -5.35
CA ILE A 128 3.10 5.34 -4.64
C ILE A 128 2.86 6.69 -3.98
N ALA A 129 3.06 6.77 -2.68
CA ALA A 129 2.89 7.99 -1.91
C ALA A 129 4.06 8.18 -0.95
N GLU A 130 4.51 9.43 -0.78
CA GLU A 130 5.52 9.75 0.23
C GLU A 130 4.96 9.61 1.66
N ARG A 131 3.70 10.00 1.85
CA ARG A 131 2.98 9.91 3.13
C ARG A 131 1.58 9.37 2.90
N LEU A 132 1.13 8.48 3.78
CA LEU A 132 -0.24 8.01 3.84
C LEU A 132 -1.19 9.13 4.27
N THR A 133 -0.73 10.11 5.06
CA THR A 133 -1.50 11.32 5.40
C THR A 133 -1.42 12.41 4.33
N GLY A 134 -0.72 12.16 3.22
CA GLY A 134 -0.51 13.12 2.14
C GLY A 134 -1.72 13.29 1.22
N LYS A 135 -1.54 14.18 0.24
CA LYS A 135 -2.49 14.45 -0.86
C LYS A 135 -1.93 14.13 -2.25
N GLU A 136 -0.67 13.68 -2.29
CA GLU A 136 0.03 13.38 -3.53
C GLU A 136 0.35 11.89 -3.60
N ALA A 137 -0.05 11.29 -4.69
CA ALA A 137 0.27 9.93 -5.06
C ALA A 137 0.54 9.83 -6.56
N VAL A 138 1.33 8.83 -6.94
CA VAL A 138 1.62 8.47 -8.32
C VAL A 138 1.13 7.05 -8.56
N PHE A 139 0.32 6.86 -9.60
CA PHE A 139 -0.06 5.55 -10.09
C PHE A 139 0.84 5.16 -11.25
N VAL A 140 1.38 3.93 -11.22
CA VAL A 140 2.17 3.34 -12.32
C VAL A 140 1.56 2.00 -12.72
N PRO A 141 1.09 1.84 -13.97
CA PRO A 141 0.61 0.56 -14.48
C PRO A 141 1.77 -0.42 -14.67
N LEU A 142 1.54 -1.69 -14.34
CA LEU A 142 2.52 -2.76 -14.47
C LEU A 142 2.37 -3.55 -15.79
N ASN A 143 1.20 -3.47 -16.43
CA ASN A 143 0.73 -4.32 -17.53
C ASN A 143 0.78 -5.82 -17.19
N SER A 144 -0.24 -6.57 -17.58
CA SER A 144 -0.24 -8.03 -17.46
C SER A 144 0.70 -8.64 -18.52
N GLY A 145 1.63 -9.50 -18.10
CA GLY A 145 2.60 -10.14 -18.99
C GLY A 145 3.24 -11.39 -18.39
N VAL A 146 4.27 -11.93 -19.07
CA VAL A 146 5.05 -13.07 -18.59
C VAL A 146 5.77 -12.68 -17.28
N GLN A 147 5.90 -13.63 -16.35
CA GLN A 147 6.43 -13.39 -15.00
C GLN A 147 7.82 -12.74 -14.99
N SER A 148 8.71 -13.11 -15.92
CA SER A 148 10.04 -12.49 -16.07
C SER A 148 9.93 -10.98 -16.33
N ASP A 149 9.04 -10.58 -17.22
CA ASP A 149 8.87 -9.19 -17.62
C ASP A 149 8.27 -8.37 -16.47
N VAL A 150 7.34 -8.96 -15.72
CA VAL A 150 6.76 -8.35 -14.52
C VAL A 150 7.83 -8.12 -13.45
N THR A 151 8.68 -9.11 -13.22
CA THR A 151 9.79 -9.03 -12.25
C THR A 151 10.75 -7.91 -12.61
N ASP A 152 11.19 -7.84 -13.87
CA ASP A 152 12.11 -6.80 -14.33
C ASP A 152 11.48 -5.41 -14.31
N ARG A 153 10.19 -5.29 -14.63
CA ARG A 153 9.45 -4.03 -14.53
C ARG A 153 9.35 -3.54 -13.09
N LEU A 154 8.99 -4.42 -12.16
CA LEU A 154 8.89 -4.08 -10.75
C LEU A 154 10.25 -3.69 -10.17
N ARG A 155 11.32 -4.45 -10.47
CA ARG A 155 12.69 -4.07 -10.10
C ARG A 155 13.08 -2.69 -10.59
N LYS A 156 12.80 -2.40 -11.87
CA LYS A 156 13.04 -1.06 -12.43
C LYS A 156 12.23 0.01 -11.69
N LEU A 157 10.95 -0.24 -11.42
CA LEU A 157 10.10 0.68 -10.69
C LEU A 157 10.61 0.94 -9.26
N TRP A 158 10.99 -0.10 -8.51
CA TRP A 158 11.56 0.05 -7.17
C TRP A 158 12.87 0.83 -7.20
N GLY A 159 13.73 0.59 -8.19
CA GLY A 159 14.94 1.39 -8.43
C GLY A 159 14.62 2.87 -8.64
N LEU A 160 13.64 3.18 -9.50
CA LEU A 160 13.20 4.57 -9.75
C LEU A 160 12.62 5.23 -8.51
N ILE A 161 11.85 4.50 -7.68
CA ILE A 161 11.33 5.00 -6.41
C ILE A 161 12.49 5.34 -5.46
N SER A 162 13.46 4.44 -5.32
CA SER A 162 14.66 4.68 -4.50
C SER A 162 15.47 5.87 -5.00
N ASP A 163 15.67 6.00 -6.31
CA ASP A 163 16.43 7.12 -6.90
C ASP A 163 15.68 8.44 -6.73
N SER A 164 14.37 8.45 -6.92
CA SER A 164 13.50 9.62 -6.66
C SER A 164 13.51 10.02 -5.20
N TRP A 165 13.52 9.03 -4.29
CA TRP A 165 13.64 9.28 -2.86
C TRP A 165 14.95 9.99 -2.56
N LYS A 166 16.08 9.54 -3.10
CA LYS A 166 17.39 10.18 -2.88
C LYS A 166 17.51 11.56 -3.55
N ALA A 167 16.84 11.75 -4.69
CA ALA A 167 16.90 12.98 -5.47
C ALA A 167 15.95 14.09 -4.96
N ARG A 168 15.04 13.79 -4.02
CA ARG A 168 14.13 14.78 -3.46
C ARG A 168 14.91 15.88 -2.73
N THR A 169 14.48 17.12 -2.88
CA THR A 169 15.07 18.27 -2.20
C THR A 169 13.98 19.03 -1.45
N LYS A 170 14.35 20.07 -0.69
CA LYS A 170 13.36 20.94 -0.03
C LYS A 170 12.39 21.58 -1.03
N ASP A 171 12.86 21.84 -2.25
CA ASP A 171 12.12 22.56 -3.29
C ASP A 171 11.48 21.63 -4.33
N LYS A 172 11.72 20.32 -4.21
CA LYS A 172 11.21 19.32 -5.16
C LYS A 172 10.60 18.14 -4.42
N ALA A 173 9.27 18.10 -4.43
CA ALA A 173 8.49 17.01 -3.85
C ALA A 173 8.86 15.66 -4.48
N PHE A 174 8.77 14.58 -3.69
CA PHE A 174 9.07 13.24 -4.15
C PHE A 174 8.26 12.84 -5.39
N THR A 175 6.94 13.13 -5.40
CA THR A 175 6.06 12.73 -6.51
C THR A 175 6.41 13.42 -7.81
N GLN A 176 6.95 14.65 -7.75
CA GLN A 176 7.47 15.37 -8.89
C GLN A 176 8.77 14.73 -9.41
N ALA A 177 9.73 14.46 -8.52
CA ALA A 177 10.97 13.77 -8.89
C ALA A 177 10.71 12.40 -9.54
N LEU A 178 9.77 11.64 -8.98
CA LEU A 178 9.34 10.36 -9.53
C LEU A 178 8.68 10.52 -10.90
N GLY A 179 7.75 11.46 -11.06
CA GLY A 179 7.09 11.73 -12.34
C GLY A 179 8.08 12.10 -13.45
N GLU A 180 9.08 12.92 -13.15
CA GLU A 180 10.14 13.28 -14.11
C GLU A 180 10.99 12.08 -14.53
N LEU A 181 11.40 11.22 -13.57
CA LEU A 181 12.15 10.01 -13.89
C LEU A 181 11.32 9.00 -14.69
N LEU A 182 10.03 8.84 -14.36
CA LEU A 182 9.11 7.98 -15.12
C LEU A 182 8.94 8.49 -16.55
N ALA A 183 8.74 9.79 -16.74
CA ALA A 183 8.64 10.42 -18.05
C ALA A 183 9.92 10.23 -18.87
N LEU A 184 11.10 10.46 -18.27
CA LEU A 184 12.40 10.27 -18.91
C LEU A 184 12.61 8.83 -19.40
N ARG A 185 12.06 7.85 -18.67
CA ARG A 185 12.14 6.43 -19.00
C ARG A 185 10.99 5.94 -19.90
N GLY A 186 10.08 6.82 -20.32
CA GLY A 186 8.91 6.47 -21.11
C GLY A 186 7.94 5.52 -20.41
N ILE A 187 7.89 5.56 -19.07
CA ILE A 187 6.98 4.74 -18.27
C ILE A 187 5.69 5.54 -18.06
N PRO A 188 4.51 5.02 -18.48
CA PRO A 188 3.24 5.68 -18.23
C PRO A 188 2.99 5.86 -16.74
N TYR A 189 2.38 6.97 -16.34
CA TYR A 189 1.98 7.20 -14.95
C TYR A 189 0.83 8.21 -14.88
N SER A 190 0.16 8.25 -13.73
CA SER A 190 -0.85 9.25 -13.39
C SER A 190 -0.54 9.87 -12.02
N ARG A 191 -0.83 11.15 -11.84
CA ARG A 191 -0.69 11.83 -10.54
C ARG A 191 -2.07 12.10 -9.93
N SER A 192 -2.17 12.03 -8.61
CA SER A 192 -3.40 12.40 -7.91
C SER A 192 -3.57 13.93 -7.92
N GLU A 193 -4.81 14.39 -7.98
CA GLU A 193 -5.15 15.82 -8.06
C GLU A 193 -5.47 16.38 -6.66
N GLY A 194 -4.55 16.22 -5.71
CA GLY A 194 -4.72 16.74 -4.34
C GLY A 194 -5.72 15.98 -3.47
N ILE A 195 -6.12 14.78 -3.89
CA ILE A 195 -7.02 13.88 -3.17
C ILE A 195 -6.30 13.27 -1.96
N SER A 196 -6.98 13.19 -0.80
CA SER A 196 -6.36 12.68 0.43
C SER A 196 -6.13 11.17 0.37
N VAL A 197 -4.86 10.76 0.38
CA VAL A 197 -4.49 9.32 0.42
C VAL A 197 -5.08 8.65 1.64
N ARG A 198 -5.06 9.32 2.79
CA ARG A 198 -5.61 8.84 4.06
C ARG A 198 -7.10 8.50 3.97
N GLU A 199 -7.88 9.42 3.43
CA GLU A 199 -9.34 9.26 3.35
C GLU A 199 -9.68 8.02 2.53
N HIS A 200 -9.10 7.89 1.34
CA HIS A 200 -9.34 6.75 0.47
C HIS A 200 -8.75 5.44 1.02
N LEU A 201 -7.61 5.49 1.70
CA LEU A 201 -7.04 4.33 2.39
C LEU A 201 -7.94 3.86 3.55
N THR A 202 -8.59 4.80 4.24
CA THR A 202 -9.56 4.49 5.30
C THR A 202 -10.76 3.75 4.72
N ILE A 203 -11.30 4.23 3.60
CA ILE A 203 -12.41 3.56 2.92
C ILE A 203 -11.99 2.17 2.41
N LEU A 204 -10.79 2.04 1.83
CA LEU A 204 -10.23 0.74 1.41
C LEU A 204 -10.14 -0.24 2.57
N LEU A 205 -9.57 0.18 3.70
CA LEU A 205 -9.34 -0.72 4.83
C LEU A 205 -10.65 -1.10 5.53
N ARG A 206 -11.63 -0.18 5.59
CA ARG A 206 -13.00 -0.52 5.98
C ARG A 206 -13.60 -1.57 5.04
N ALA A 207 -13.39 -1.42 3.73
CA ALA A 207 -13.84 -2.40 2.75
C ALA A 207 -13.26 -3.79 2.98
N LEU A 208 -11.94 -3.84 3.15
CA LEU A 208 -11.24 -5.08 3.44
C LEU A 208 -11.69 -5.68 4.77
N TRP A 209 -11.95 -4.85 5.79
CA TRP A 209 -12.48 -5.28 7.08
C TRP A 209 -13.81 -6.03 6.94
N ASP A 210 -14.78 -5.43 6.24
CA ASP A 210 -16.13 -5.97 6.11
C ASP A 210 -16.15 -7.31 5.35
N ILE A 211 -15.24 -7.49 4.39
CA ILE A 211 -15.07 -8.76 3.64
C ILE A 211 -14.04 -9.71 4.26
N ARG A 212 -13.54 -9.43 5.48
CA ARG A 212 -12.53 -10.24 6.19
C ARG A 212 -11.24 -10.47 5.42
N ARG A 213 -10.81 -9.45 4.66
CA ARG A 213 -9.50 -9.35 4.01
C ARG A 213 -8.62 -8.33 4.75
N ASP A 214 -7.37 -8.25 4.31
CA ASP A 214 -6.38 -7.34 4.91
C ASP A 214 -5.36 -6.93 3.84
N LEU A 215 -4.68 -5.82 4.09
CA LEU A 215 -3.44 -5.53 3.36
C LEU A 215 -2.30 -6.29 4.03
N LEU A 216 -1.42 -6.85 3.22
CA LEU A 216 -0.20 -7.48 3.66
C LEU A 216 0.96 -6.52 3.43
N ALA A 217 1.68 -6.21 4.49
CA ALA A 217 2.88 -5.40 4.48
C ALA A 217 4.10 -6.28 4.17
N LEU A 218 4.82 -5.91 3.12
CA LEU A 218 6.11 -6.46 2.76
C LEU A 218 7.15 -5.75 3.61
N ILE A 219 7.53 -6.39 4.72
CA ILE A 219 8.54 -5.84 5.61
C ILE A 219 9.92 -6.19 5.02
N PRO A 220 10.75 -5.19 4.64
CA PRO A 220 12.10 -5.47 4.20
C PRO A 220 12.87 -6.15 5.35
N VAL A 221 13.65 -7.19 5.03
CA VAL A 221 14.34 -8.08 6.00
C VAL A 221 15.50 -7.37 6.73
N VAL A 222 15.58 -6.03 6.67
CA VAL A 222 16.57 -5.25 7.40
C VAL A 222 16.14 -5.08 8.86
N GLY A 223 16.37 -6.16 9.62
CA GLY A 223 16.57 -6.18 11.08
C GLY A 223 15.58 -5.40 11.95
N LYS A 224 14.62 -6.12 12.54
CA LYS A 224 14.06 -5.77 13.87
C LYS A 224 13.41 -4.38 14.04
N ALA A 225 12.99 -3.68 12.99
CA ALA A 225 12.26 -2.41 13.18
C ALA A 225 10.91 -2.58 13.91
N PHE A 226 10.31 -3.77 13.84
CA PHE A 226 9.00 -4.07 14.44
C PHE A 226 9.05 -5.19 15.49
N GLY A 227 10.24 -5.70 15.85
CA GLY A 227 10.40 -6.90 16.68
C GLY A 227 11.43 -6.78 17.81
N LYS A 228 10.91 -6.75 19.04
CA LYS A 228 11.56 -6.85 20.37
C LYS A 228 12.21 -5.58 20.95
N LYS A 229 11.45 -4.88 21.79
CA LYS A 229 11.80 -4.65 23.21
C LYS A 229 10.53 -4.51 24.06
N ALA A 230 10.08 -5.65 24.60
CA ALA A 230 9.32 -5.70 25.85
C ALA A 230 10.12 -6.63 26.77
N LYS A 231 11.18 -6.07 27.35
CA LYS A 231 11.87 -6.59 28.53
C LYS A 231 12.41 -5.35 29.23
N GLU A 232 11.67 -4.90 30.22
CA GLU A 232 12.14 -4.69 31.58
C GLU A 232 10.96 -4.92 32.52
#